data_AF-A0A6G3UEB9-F1
#
_entry.id   AF-A0A6G3UEB9-F1
#
_cell.length_a   1.000
_cell.length_b   1.000
_cell.length_c   1.000
_cell.angle_alpha   90.00
_cell.angle_beta   90.00
_cell.angle_gamma   90.00
#
_symmetry.space_group_name_H-M   'P 1'
#
loop_
_entity.id
_entity.type
_entity.pdbx_description
1 polymer ?
#
loop_
_entity_poly.entity_id
_entity_poly.type
_entity_poly.pdbx_seq_one_letter_code
_entity_poly.pdbx_strand_id
1 'polypeptide(L)'
;MSDPTPVIDDLRDESEELDRLVAGLEPGQWDLATPAVGWTVAHQIAHLAWTDHSALVAVTDADGFRKLVEAALAAPHTFVDEGAEEGVRLPRAELLRRWREGRRALDEALRAVP
;
A
#
# COMPACT_ATOMS: atom_id res chain seq x y z
N MET A 1 24.58 -6.38 -9.49
CA MET A 1 23.51 -5.80 -8.65
C MET A 1 23.52 -6.57 -7.33
N SER A 2 23.17 -5.94 -6.21
CA SER A 2 23.03 -6.66 -4.94
C SER A 2 21.82 -7.60 -5.02
N ASP A 3 21.87 -8.72 -4.30
CA ASP A 3 20.70 -9.58 -4.08
C ASP A 3 19.59 -8.75 -3.39
N PRO A 4 18.38 -8.65 -3.97
CA PRO A 4 17.28 -7.90 -3.39
C PRO A 4 16.55 -8.67 -2.27
N THR A 5 16.79 -9.98 -2.12
CA THR A 5 16.07 -10.86 -1.17
C THR A 5 16.02 -10.30 0.26
N PRO A 6 17.13 -9.78 0.85
CA PRO A 6 17.08 -9.22 2.21
C PRO A 6 16.11 -8.05 2.37
N VAL A 7 16.01 -7.18 1.36
CA VAL A 7 15.09 -6.03 1.40
C VAL A 7 13.63 -6.49 1.28
N ILE A 8 13.38 -7.55 0.52
CA ILE A 8 12.03 -8.14 0.40
C ILE A 8 11.65 -8.82 1.73
N ASP A 9 12.60 -9.49 2.39
CA ASP A 9 12.39 -10.08 3.71
C ASP A 9 12.08 -9.01 4.77
N ASP A 10 12.86 -7.92 4.80
CA ASP A 10 12.62 -6.80 5.71
C ASP A 10 11.24 -6.17 5.46
N LEU A 11 10.87 -5.91 4.19
CA LEU A 11 9.56 -5.37 3.83
C LEU A 11 8.40 -6.25 4.33
N ARG A 12 8.54 -7.57 4.21
CA ARG A 12 7.56 -8.54 4.72
C ARG A 12 7.46 -8.45 6.24
N ASP A 13 8.59 -8.47 6.96
CA ASP A 13 8.62 -8.45 8.42
C ASP A 13 8.05 -7.14 8.99
N GLU A 14 8.42 -5.99 8.42
CA GLU A 14 7.88 -4.69 8.81
C GLU A 14 6.36 -4.61 8.55
N SER A 15 5.89 -5.14 7.42
CA SER A 15 4.47 -5.19 7.09
C SER A 15 3.67 -6.09 8.04
N GLU A 16 4.24 -7.22 8.46
CA GLU A 16 3.64 -8.11 9.45
C GLU A 16 3.57 -7.48 10.84
N GLU A 17 4.60 -6.73 11.24
CA GLU A 17 4.58 -5.97 12.49
C GLU A 17 3.47 -4.92 12.47
N LEU A 18 3.39 -4.13 11.40
CA LEU A 18 2.35 -3.13 11.24
C LEU A 18 0.95 -3.77 11.24
N ASP A 19 0.78 -4.91 10.55
CA ASP A 19 -0.50 -5.63 10.52
C ASP A 19 -0.96 -6.07 11.91
N ARG A 20 -0.05 -6.56 12.76
CA ARG A 20 -0.37 -6.90 14.15
C ARG A 20 -0.81 -5.69 14.95
N LEU A 21 -0.19 -4.53 14.74
CA LEU A 21 -0.59 -3.28 15.40
C LEU A 21 -2.00 -2.87 15.00
N VAL A 22 -2.30 -2.84 13.70
CA VAL A 22 -3.59 -2.33 13.21
C VAL A 22 -4.74 -3.32 13.34
N ALA A 23 -4.47 -4.62 13.37
CA ALA A 23 -5.48 -5.66 13.59
C ALA A 23 -6.11 -5.60 14.99
N GLY A 24 -5.39 -5.07 15.98
CA GLY A 24 -5.85 -4.92 17.36
C GLY A 24 -6.54 -3.58 17.65
N LEU A 25 -6.67 -2.69 16.66
CA LEU A 25 -7.27 -1.38 16.86
C LEU A 25 -8.80 -1.47 16.93
N GLU A 26 -9.35 -0.79 17.93
CA GLU A 26 -10.77 -0.51 18.01
C GLU A 26 -11.22 0.40 16.86
N PRO A 27 -12.50 0.35 16.43
CA PRO A 27 -12.98 1.11 15.26
C PRO A 27 -12.65 2.60 15.30
N GLY A 28 -12.76 3.26 16.46
CA GLY A 28 -12.47 4.69 16.60
C GLY A 28 -10.98 5.05 16.55
N GLN A 29 -10.08 4.08 16.71
CA GLN A 29 -8.63 4.33 16.63
C GLN A 29 -8.13 4.47 15.19
N TRP A 30 -8.90 3.96 14.22
CA TRP A 30 -8.61 4.12 12.79
C TRP A 30 -8.70 5.59 12.33
N ASP A 31 -9.47 6.40 13.06
CA ASP A 31 -9.68 7.82 12.77
C ASP A 31 -8.69 8.74 13.50
N LEU A 32 -7.75 8.17 14.26
CA LEU A 32 -6.69 8.96 14.91
C LEU A 32 -5.80 9.62 13.86
N ALA A 33 -5.59 10.94 14.04
CA ALA A 33 -4.71 11.72 13.18
C ALA A 33 -3.24 11.24 13.29
N THR A 34 -2.53 11.32 12.18
CA THR A 34 -1.09 11.05 12.09
C THR A 34 -0.31 12.36 11.90
N PRO A 35 1.03 12.35 12.00
CA PRO A 35 1.84 13.53 11.68
C PRO A 35 1.67 14.04 10.24
N ALA A 36 1.23 13.19 9.31
CA ALA A 36 0.79 13.63 7.99
C ALA A 36 -0.55 14.37 8.12
N VAL A 37 -0.50 15.69 7.94
CA VAL A 37 -1.67 16.56 8.14
C VAL A 37 -2.83 16.12 7.23
N GLY A 38 -4.00 15.93 7.83
CA GLY A 38 -5.20 15.45 7.13
C GLY A 38 -5.34 13.92 7.10
N TRP A 39 -4.26 13.18 7.35
CA TRP A 39 -4.27 11.72 7.28
C TRP A 39 -4.46 11.08 8.64
N THR A 40 -5.41 10.14 8.70
CA THR A 40 -5.62 9.25 9.84
C THR A 40 -4.85 7.94 9.70
N VAL A 41 -4.88 7.07 10.71
CA VAL A 41 -4.34 5.70 10.61
C VAL A 41 -4.94 4.96 9.40
N ALA A 42 -6.23 5.15 9.11
CA ALA A 42 -6.87 4.58 7.92
C ALA A 42 -6.25 5.09 6.61
N HIS A 43 -5.88 6.37 6.53
CA HIS A 43 -5.20 6.93 5.35
C HIS A 43 -3.82 6.29 5.16
N GLN A 44 -3.08 6.07 6.24
CA GLN A 44 -1.76 5.42 6.16
C GLN A 44 -1.86 4.01 5.59
N ILE A 45 -2.80 3.19 6.06
CA ILE A 45 -2.99 1.83 5.54
C ILE A 45 -3.54 1.85 4.10
N ALA A 46 -4.42 2.79 3.76
CA ALA A 46 -4.90 2.99 2.40
C ALA A 46 -3.77 3.35 1.43
N HIS A 47 -2.89 4.25 1.84
CA HIS A 47 -1.73 4.64 1.06
C HIS A 47 -0.76 3.48 0.84
N LEU A 48 -0.48 2.68 1.87
CA LEU A 48 0.35 1.47 1.73
C LEU A 48 -0.29 0.46 0.77
N ALA A 49 -1.59 0.18 0.92
CA ALA A 49 -2.32 -0.71 0.01
C ALA A 49 -2.27 -0.25 -1.45
N TRP A 50 -2.40 1.07 -1.68
CA TRP A 50 -2.28 1.67 -3.01
C TRP A 50 -0.86 1.57 -3.57
N THR A 51 0.15 1.76 -2.72
CA THR A 51 1.57 1.67 -3.10
C THR A 51 1.93 0.23 -3.48
N ASP A 52 1.54 -0.75 -2.65
CA ASP A 52 1.75 -2.17 -2.92
C ASP A 52 1.10 -2.59 -4.23
N HIS A 53 -0.13 -2.11 -4.49
CA HIS A 53 -0.81 -2.35 -5.76
C HIS A 53 -0.05 -1.75 -6.95
N SER A 54 0.39 -0.49 -6.83
CA SER A 54 1.11 0.20 -7.90
C SER A 54 2.46 -0.48 -8.20
N ALA A 55 3.16 -0.92 -7.17
CA ALA A 55 4.40 -1.70 -7.30
C ALA A 55 4.14 -3.06 -7.94
N LEU A 56 3.07 -3.77 -7.56
CA LEU A 56 2.70 -5.03 -8.18
C LEU A 56 2.42 -4.84 -9.67
N VAL A 57 1.63 -3.84 -10.03
CA VAL A 57 1.37 -3.48 -11.44
C VAL A 57 2.68 -3.17 -12.18
N ALA A 58 3.60 -2.44 -11.57
CA ALA A 58 4.91 -2.16 -12.17
C ALA A 58 5.70 -3.44 -12.51
N VAL A 59 5.64 -4.44 -11.63
CA VAL A 59 6.34 -5.72 -11.82
C VAL A 59 5.62 -6.62 -12.82
N THR A 60 4.29 -6.67 -12.80
CA THR A 60 3.52 -7.68 -13.54
C THR A 60 2.86 -7.19 -14.83
N ASP A 61 2.65 -5.88 -14.98
CA ASP A 61 1.91 -5.27 -16.09
C ASP A 61 2.49 -3.90 -16.49
N ALA A 62 3.45 -3.92 -17.41
CA ALA A 62 4.13 -2.71 -17.89
C ALA A 62 3.19 -1.70 -18.57
N ASP A 63 2.13 -2.14 -19.24
CA ASP A 63 1.17 -1.25 -19.88
C ASP A 63 0.19 -0.66 -18.86
N GLY A 64 -0.24 -1.45 -17.89
CA GLY A 64 -0.99 -0.98 -16.72
C GLY A 64 -0.20 0.07 -15.94
N PHE A 65 1.09 -0.16 -15.71
CA PHE A 65 1.94 0.78 -15.00
C PHE A 65 2.12 2.09 -15.77
N ARG A 66 2.28 2.04 -17.10
CA ARG A 66 2.35 3.25 -17.92
C ARG A 66 1.12 4.14 -17.75
N LYS A 67 -0.07 3.54 -17.69
CA LYS A 67 -1.32 4.28 -17.44
C LYS A 67 -1.37 4.90 -16.05
N LEU A 68 -0.88 4.18 -15.03
CA LEU A 68 -0.76 4.74 -13.67
C LEU A 68 0.17 5.95 -13.65
N VAL A 69 1.31 5.88 -14.34
CA VAL A 69 2.25 7.00 -14.47
C VAL A 69 1.62 8.17 -15.21
N GLU A 70 0.90 7.94 -16.32
CA GLU A 70 0.18 8.99 -17.05
C GLU A 70 -0.86 9.68 -16.15
N ALA A 71 -1.62 8.92 -15.37
CA ALA A 71 -2.58 9.47 -14.41
C ALA A 71 -1.88 10.30 -13.32
N ALA A 72 -0.77 9.79 -12.77
CA ALA A 72 0.04 10.51 -11.78
C ALA A 72 0.59 11.83 -12.33
N LEU A 73 1.06 11.85 -13.58
CA LEU A 73 1.58 13.06 -14.24
C LEU A 73 0.50 14.09 -14.51
N ALA A 74 -0.76 13.66 -14.72
CA ALA A 74 -1.90 14.55 -14.86
C ALA A 74 -2.34 15.18 -13.52
N ALA A 75 -2.05 14.54 -12.39
CA ALA A 75 -2.42 14.96 -11.05
C ALA A 75 -1.25 14.87 -10.04
N PRO A 76 -0.10 15.51 -10.30
CA PRO A 76 1.16 15.24 -9.58
C PRO A 76 1.15 15.63 -8.10
N HIS A 77 0.16 16.42 -7.68
CA HIS A 77 0.01 16.88 -6.29
C HIS A 77 -1.12 16.21 -5.53
N THR A 78 -2.01 15.46 -6.21
CA THR A 78 -3.22 14.90 -5.59
C THR A 78 -3.39 13.41 -5.82
N PHE A 79 -2.71 12.81 -6.80
CA PHE A 79 -2.91 11.41 -7.18
C PHE A 79 -2.77 10.42 -6.01
N VAL A 80 -1.76 10.63 -5.16
CA VAL A 80 -1.53 9.79 -3.97
C VAL A 80 -2.60 10.03 -2.91
N ASP A 81 -2.95 11.30 -2.65
CA ASP A 81 -4.00 11.67 -1.69
C ASP A 81 -5.35 11.09 -2.12
N GLU A 82 -5.69 11.19 -3.40
CA GLU A 82 -6.91 10.63 -3.98
C GLU A 82 -6.97 9.10 -3.82
N GLY A 83 -5.85 8.40 -4.04
CA GLY A 83 -5.75 6.96 -3.78
C GLY A 83 -5.96 6.59 -2.31
N ALA A 84 -5.40 7.37 -1.38
CA ALA A 84 -5.62 7.16 0.05
C ALA A 84 -7.08 7.42 0.45
N GLU A 85 -7.71 8.47 -0.09
CA GLU A 85 -9.12 8.82 0.14
C GLU A 85 -10.09 7.77 -0.42
N GLU A 86 -9.77 7.14 -1.56
CA GLU A 86 -10.50 5.97 -2.06
C GLU A 86 -10.44 4.80 -1.08
N GLY A 87 -9.25 4.47 -0.56
CA GLY A 87 -9.08 3.37 0.38
C GLY A 87 -9.78 3.61 1.73
N VAL A 88 -9.78 4.84 2.22
CA VAL A 88 -10.46 5.23 3.47
C VAL A 88 -11.98 5.08 3.39
N ARG A 89 -12.57 5.17 2.19
CA ARG A 89 -14.02 4.93 2.00
C ARG A 89 -14.44 3.46 2.17
N LEU A 90 -13.49 2.52 2.17
CA LEU A 90 -13.77 1.11 2.41
C LEU A 90 -14.03 0.81 3.90
N PRO A 91 -14.82 -0.23 4.22
CA PRO A 91 -14.83 -0.79 5.58
C PRO A 91 -13.42 -1.20 6.02
N ARG A 92 -13.06 -0.98 7.29
CA ARG A 92 -11.69 -1.24 7.80
C ARG A 92 -11.21 -2.67 7.58
N ALA A 93 -12.11 -3.64 7.79
CA ALA A 93 -11.83 -5.05 7.52
C ALA A 93 -11.53 -5.32 6.04
N GLU A 94 -12.22 -4.63 5.12
CA GLU A 94 -12.01 -4.77 3.68
C GLU A 94 -10.70 -4.10 3.25
N LEU A 95 -10.40 -2.90 3.79
CA LEU A 95 -9.11 -2.24 3.56
C LEU A 95 -7.94 -3.12 4.02
N LEU A 96 -8.01 -3.67 5.23
CA LEU A 96 -7.00 -4.60 5.76
C LEU A 96 -6.85 -5.85 4.89
N ARG A 97 -7.97 -6.45 4.47
CA ARG A 97 -7.96 -7.64 3.62
C ARG A 97 -7.25 -7.34 2.30
N ARG A 98 -7.59 -6.24 1.64
CA ARG A 98 -6.96 -5.82 0.37
C ARG A 98 -5.47 -5.56 0.52
N TRP A 99 -5.07 -4.85 1.59
CA TRP A 99 -3.66 -4.61 1.87
C TRP A 99 -2.88 -5.91 2.08
N ARG A 100 -3.43 -6.85 2.88
CA ARG A 100 -2.84 -8.18 3.12
C ARG A 100 -2.67 -9.00 1.85
N GLU A 101 -3.68 -9.00 0.98
CA GLU A 101 -3.64 -9.73 -0.28
C GLU A 101 -2.65 -9.10 -1.25
N GLY A 102 -2.66 -7.77 -1.36
CA GLY A 102 -1.76 -7.01 -2.24
C GLY A 102 -0.30 -7.23 -1.89
N ARG A 103 0.08 -7.05 -0.62
CA ARG A 103 1.47 -7.24 -0.19
C ARG A 103 1.98 -8.67 -0.36
N ARG A 104 1.11 -9.69 -0.18
CA ARG A 104 1.49 -11.09 -0.46
C ARG A 104 1.74 -11.31 -1.95
N ALA A 105 0.87 -10.80 -2.80
CA ALA A 105 1.04 -10.89 -4.25
C ALA A 105 2.30 -10.13 -4.72
N LEU A 106 2.61 -8.99 -4.10
CA LEU A 106 3.82 -8.23 -4.38
C LEU A 106 5.10 -8.98 -3.97
N ASP A 107 5.14 -9.56 -2.77
CA ASP A 107 6.28 -10.39 -2.32
C ASP A 107 6.54 -11.54 -3.31
N GLU A 108 5.49 -12.27 -3.69
CA GLU A 108 5.58 -13.35 -4.67
C GLU A 108 6.11 -12.86 -6.03
N ALA A 109 5.62 -11.72 -6.52
CA ALA A 109 6.04 -11.15 -7.81
C ALA A 109 7.50 -10.66 -7.78
N LEU A 110 7.93 -10.01 -6.70
CA LEU A 110 9.29 -9.50 -6.53
C LEU A 110 10.31 -10.65 -6.43
N ARG A 111 9.96 -11.78 -5.83
CA ARG A 111 10.85 -12.95 -5.75
C ARG A 111 10.92 -13.74 -7.06
N ALA A 112 9.96 -13.54 -7.96
CA ALA A 112 9.92 -14.21 -9.25
C ALA A 112 10.74 -13.49 -10.33
N VAL A 113 11.17 -12.24 -10.10
CA VAL A 113 12.00 -11.49 -11.04
C VAL A 113 13.51 -11.79 -10.84
N PRO A 114 14.31 -11.82 -11.92
CA PRO A 114 15.74 -12.17 -11.86
C PRO A 114 16.65 -11.14 -11.17
#